data_AF-A0A177XX58-F1
#
_entry.id   AF-A0A177XX58-F1
#
_cell.length_a   1.000
_cell.length_b   1.000
_cell.length_c   1.000
_cell.angle_alpha   90.00
_cell.angle_beta   90.00
_cell.angle_gamma   90.00
#
_symmetry.space_group_name_H-M   'P 1'
#
loop_
_entity.id
_entity.type
_entity.pdbx_description
1 polymer ?
#
loop_
_entity_poly.entity_id
_entity_poly.type
_entity_poly.pdbx_seq_one_letter_code
_entity_poly.pdbx_strand_id
1 'polypeptide(L)'
;MSDNKKLSQTKLFKAAIGVPILGSFALGYVLHTYEDAPKLLADFWTTFKIPMTIASLSIPLVAWVTANHRSEQTMKGLELQKDKRLYEMYYEQQKHFEKVMGRRVKNAKFKYITEEDLPVIFSELYEFNRIQEKGEVTLKPTAVTEVNRFVIQTGEILYSFYEHFSEHKEKNPDQKRALDGFIHQLYTHLQNNLHKLSDDIGVRFIDLSDSSVEIFSRAYSEVIHLAYYMGDDFKEVWDVSPEEDGNSRDQNILNTFSAIEEVIRGHMGVVGEASFSNLEHDVASREVIKMANASPLQNLVKNSCQKLLEDLTNRFEFEDIAVIEGKYEKFQFPTREELPTLKLWFDEISDSEGDLVLTTPDSEHRARFTILDEKVEVDGKEQTKYTIDDDMGEKFIKLSLQSLSSVFCSSAD
;
A
#
# COMPACT_ATOMS: atom_id res chain seq x y z
N MET A 1 38.86 -0.90 -4.17
CA MET A 1 40.14 -1.10 -4.90
C MET A 1 41.25 -1.34 -3.87
N SER A 2 41.51 -2.58 -3.45
CA SER A 2 42.65 -2.89 -2.58
C SER A 2 43.83 -3.34 -3.42
N ASP A 3 44.99 -2.72 -3.18
CA ASP A 3 46.26 -2.88 -3.89
C ASP A 3 46.52 -4.27 -4.49
N ASN A 4 46.66 -4.31 -5.83
CA ASN A 4 47.42 -5.33 -6.54
C ASN A 4 48.90 -5.22 -6.13
N LYS A 5 49.23 -5.60 -4.89
CA LYS A 5 50.62 -5.67 -4.43
C LYS A 5 51.34 -6.69 -5.29
N LYS A 6 52.39 -6.24 -5.99
CA LYS A 6 53.25 -7.11 -6.82
C LYS A 6 53.76 -8.25 -5.93
N LEU A 7 53.91 -9.46 -6.47
CA LEU A 7 54.40 -10.65 -5.76
C LEU A 7 55.65 -10.37 -4.89
N SER A 8 56.55 -9.49 -5.36
CA SER A 8 57.76 -9.05 -4.66
C SER A 8 57.51 -8.25 -3.36
N GLN A 9 56.29 -7.75 -3.16
CA GLN A 9 55.88 -6.96 -2.01
C GLN A 9 55.18 -7.82 -0.93
N THR A 10 54.82 -9.06 -1.25
CA THR A 10 54.12 -9.96 -0.33
C THR A 10 55.07 -10.45 0.77
N LYS A 11 54.64 -10.39 2.05
CA LYS A 11 55.47 -10.78 3.21
C LYS A 11 55.99 -12.22 3.10
N LEU A 12 55.16 -13.13 2.57
CA LEU A 12 55.52 -14.54 2.37
C LEU A 12 56.59 -14.74 1.29
N PHE A 13 56.57 -13.95 0.21
CA PHE A 13 57.59 -14.02 -0.84
C PHE A 13 58.95 -13.53 -0.34
N LYS A 14 58.94 -12.43 0.42
CA LYS A 14 60.15 -11.92 1.08
C LYS A 14 60.70 -12.91 2.12
N ALA A 15 59.83 -13.60 2.86
CA ALA A 15 60.23 -14.64 3.81
C ALA A 15 60.80 -15.89 3.10
N ALA A 16 60.19 -16.33 2.00
CA ALA A 16 60.65 -17.49 1.23
C ALA A 16 62.05 -17.33 0.63
N ILE A 17 62.45 -16.10 0.32
CA ILE A 17 63.82 -15.75 -0.12
C ILE A 17 64.73 -15.48 1.09
N GLY A 18 64.25 -14.67 2.03
CA GLY A 18 65.05 -14.17 3.15
C GLY A 18 65.43 -15.26 4.16
N VAL A 19 64.51 -16.15 4.53
CA VAL A 19 64.74 -17.18 5.56
C VAL A 19 65.85 -18.16 5.14
N PRO A 20 65.84 -18.74 3.92
CA PRO A 20 66.88 -19.68 3.53
C PRO A 20 68.24 -19.00 3.30
N ILE A 21 68.25 -17.76 2.78
CA ILE A 21 69.48 -16.99 2.58
C ILE A 21 70.11 -16.62 3.93
N LEU A 22 69.33 -16.03 4.85
CA LEU A 22 69.82 -15.67 6.18
C LEU A 22 70.22 -16.90 6.99
N GLY A 23 69.47 -17.99 6.90
CA GLY A 23 69.82 -19.27 7.52
C GLY A 23 71.12 -19.86 6.97
N SER A 24 71.34 -19.74 5.66
CA SER A 24 72.58 -20.16 5.00
C SER A 24 73.79 -19.34 5.46
N PHE A 25 73.66 -18.01 5.54
CA PHE A 25 74.73 -17.15 6.06
C PHE A 25 75.04 -17.40 7.54
N ALA A 26 74.01 -17.58 8.39
CA ALA A 26 74.19 -17.88 9.80
C ALA A 26 74.94 -19.21 10.01
N LEU A 27 74.58 -20.25 9.26
CA LEU A 27 75.28 -21.54 9.31
C LEU A 27 76.68 -21.47 8.71
N GLY A 28 76.87 -20.75 7.60
CA GLY A 28 78.18 -20.54 7.00
C GLY A 28 79.15 -19.78 7.90
N TYR A 29 78.66 -18.78 8.65
CA TYR A 29 79.45 -18.03 9.62
C TYR A 29 79.92 -18.90 10.78
N VAL A 30 79.04 -19.74 11.36
CA VAL A 30 79.40 -20.69 12.42
C VAL A 30 80.54 -21.61 11.98
N LEU A 31 80.51 -22.05 10.73
CA LEU A 31 81.47 -22.99 10.17
C LEU A 31 82.79 -22.34 9.72
N HIS A 32 82.77 -21.06 9.35
CA HIS A 32 83.96 -20.30 8.94
C HIS A 32 84.94 -20.04 10.11
N THR A 33 84.49 -20.09 11.36
CA THR A 33 85.30 -19.80 12.56
C THR A 33 86.38 -20.85 12.90
N TYR A 34 86.61 -21.85 12.05
CA TYR A 34 87.58 -22.93 12.25
C TYR A 34 88.67 -22.90 11.14
N GLU A 35 89.94 -22.78 11.53
CA GLU A 35 91.06 -22.36 10.67
C GLU A 35 91.95 -23.51 10.16
N ASP A 36 91.93 -23.84 8.84
CA ASP A 36 93.07 -24.49 8.12
C ASP A 36 92.88 -24.52 6.58
N ALA A 37 93.62 -23.71 5.81
CA ALA A 37 93.29 -23.22 4.44
C ALA A 37 93.24 -24.24 3.25
N PRO A 38 93.99 -25.35 3.20
CA PRO A 38 93.86 -26.35 2.10
C PRO A 38 92.83 -27.45 2.41
N LYS A 39 92.65 -27.78 3.70
CA LYS A 39 91.47 -28.52 4.19
C LYS A 39 90.22 -27.69 3.98
N LEU A 40 90.30 -26.37 4.17
CA LEU A 40 89.19 -25.43 4.01
C LEU A 40 88.50 -25.48 2.64
N LEU A 41 89.14 -25.87 1.53
CA LEU A 41 88.46 -25.98 0.22
C LEU A 41 87.69 -27.30 0.05
N ALA A 42 88.25 -28.40 0.56
CA ALA A 42 87.59 -29.71 0.61
C ALA A 42 86.48 -29.70 1.67
N ASP A 43 86.74 -29.08 2.83
CA ASP A 43 85.76 -28.76 3.85
C ASP A 43 84.76 -27.73 3.33
N PHE A 44 85.12 -26.71 2.54
CA PHE A 44 84.15 -25.78 1.95
C PHE A 44 83.05 -26.53 1.19
N TRP A 45 83.42 -27.55 0.41
CA TRP A 45 82.46 -28.38 -0.31
C TRP A 45 81.62 -29.28 0.60
N THR A 46 82.18 -29.84 1.68
CA THR A 46 81.42 -30.70 2.63
C THR A 46 80.58 -29.88 3.62
N THR A 47 81.09 -28.73 4.05
CA THR A 47 80.57 -27.78 5.03
C THR A 47 79.51 -26.86 4.44
N PHE A 48 79.70 -26.30 3.24
CA PHE A 48 78.67 -25.49 2.57
C PHE A 48 77.60 -26.32 1.87
N LYS A 49 77.70 -27.65 1.85
CA LYS A 49 76.66 -28.52 1.31
C LYS A 49 75.31 -28.27 1.98
N ILE A 50 75.28 -28.10 3.30
CA ILE A 50 74.05 -27.87 4.06
C ILE A 50 73.53 -26.44 3.85
N PRO A 51 74.33 -25.37 4.06
CA PRO A 51 73.94 -23.99 3.74
C PRO A 51 73.50 -23.78 2.28
N MET A 52 74.17 -24.39 1.30
CA MET A 52 73.77 -24.31 -0.12
C MET A 52 72.49 -25.09 -0.38
N THR A 53 72.29 -26.24 0.28
CA THR A 53 71.02 -26.99 0.18
C THR A 53 69.87 -26.21 0.81
N ILE A 54 70.09 -25.56 1.96
CA ILE A 54 69.08 -24.70 2.57
C ILE A 54 68.82 -23.48 1.69
N ALA A 55 69.86 -22.79 1.22
CA ALA A 55 69.70 -21.66 0.30
C ALA A 55 69.02 -22.09 -1.01
N SER A 56 69.28 -23.30 -1.52
CA SER A 56 68.64 -23.81 -2.75
C SER A 56 67.17 -24.10 -2.54
N LEU A 57 66.70 -24.36 -1.30
CA LEU A 57 65.27 -24.41 -0.97
C LEU A 57 64.55 -23.08 -1.20
N SER A 58 65.25 -21.95 -1.31
CA SER A 58 64.62 -20.68 -1.71
C SER A 58 63.96 -20.78 -3.09
N ILE A 59 64.54 -21.55 -4.02
CA ILE A 59 64.01 -21.72 -5.38
C ILE A 59 62.64 -22.44 -5.36
N PRO A 60 62.49 -23.66 -4.79
CA PRO A 60 61.19 -24.32 -4.71
C PRO A 60 60.22 -23.58 -3.77
N LEU A 61 60.67 -22.91 -2.70
CA LEU A 61 59.79 -22.11 -1.84
C LEU A 61 59.23 -20.88 -2.57
N VAL A 62 60.05 -20.18 -3.35
CA VAL A 62 59.60 -19.09 -4.22
C VAL A 62 58.64 -19.61 -5.28
N ALA A 63 58.92 -20.75 -5.90
CA ALA A 63 58.02 -21.37 -6.86
C ALA A 63 56.66 -21.72 -6.22
N TRP A 64 56.66 -22.27 -5.00
CA TRP A 64 55.45 -22.58 -4.24
C TRP A 64 54.66 -21.33 -3.86
N VAL A 65 55.30 -20.30 -3.31
CA VAL A 65 54.64 -19.02 -2.99
C VAL A 65 54.08 -18.35 -4.24
N THR A 66 54.80 -18.43 -5.37
CA THR A 66 54.32 -17.90 -6.65
C THR A 66 53.10 -18.65 -7.16
N ALA A 67 53.11 -19.98 -7.05
CA ALA A 67 51.96 -20.82 -7.42
C ALA A 67 50.74 -20.51 -6.53
N ASN A 68 50.94 -20.36 -5.22
CA ASN A 68 49.86 -20.02 -4.29
C ASN A 68 49.29 -18.61 -4.55
N HIS A 69 50.15 -17.62 -4.80
CA HIS A 69 49.71 -16.26 -5.13
C HIS A 69 48.94 -16.21 -6.46
N ARG A 70 49.39 -16.95 -7.48
CA ARG A 70 48.63 -17.11 -8.74
C ARG A 70 47.30 -17.80 -8.50
N SER A 71 47.26 -18.81 -7.62
CA SER A 71 46.01 -19.48 -7.28
C SER A 71 45.02 -18.54 -6.60
N GLU A 72 45.48 -17.72 -5.65
CA GLU A 72 44.64 -16.73 -4.97
C GLU A 72 44.14 -15.65 -5.94
N GLN A 73 44.99 -15.17 -6.84
CA GLN A 73 44.59 -14.22 -7.90
C GLN A 73 43.56 -14.83 -8.86
N THR A 74 43.76 -16.08 -9.28
CA THR A 74 42.80 -16.79 -10.14
C THR A 74 41.48 -17.01 -9.41
N MET A 75 41.48 -17.36 -8.12
CA MET A 75 40.25 -17.48 -7.32
C MET A 75 39.47 -16.16 -7.26
N LYS A 76 40.14 -15.05 -6.95
CA LYS A 76 39.52 -13.71 -6.95
C LYS A 76 38.99 -13.32 -8.34
N GLY A 77 39.71 -13.69 -9.40
CA GLY A 77 39.25 -13.49 -10.78
C GLY A 77 37.99 -14.30 -11.11
N LEU A 78 37.92 -15.55 -10.64
CA LEU A 78 36.75 -16.41 -10.81
C LEU A 78 35.54 -15.88 -10.02
N GLU A 79 35.72 -15.37 -8.81
CA GLU A 79 34.64 -14.74 -8.03
C GLU A 79 34.06 -13.51 -8.75
N LEU A 80 34.91 -12.57 -9.17
CA LEU A 80 34.45 -11.39 -9.93
C LEU A 80 33.74 -11.78 -11.24
N GLN A 81 34.21 -12.83 -11.92
CA GLN A 81 33.57 -13.31 -13.14
C GLN A 81 32.20 -13.95 -12.84
N LYS A 82 32.06 -14.67 -11.71
CA LYS A 82 30.78 -15.21 -11.26
C LYS A 82 29.79 -14.08 -10.95
N ASP A 83 30.20 -13.09 -10.18
CA ASP A 83 29.33 -11.94 -9.83
C ASP A 83 28.87 -11.20 -11.08
N LYS A 84 29.78 -10.92 -12.01
CA LYS A 84 29.45 -10.29 -13.28
C LYS A 84 28.44 -11.12 -14.09
N ARG A 85 28.64 -12.44 -14.16
CA ARG A 85 27.74 -13.35 -14.86
C ARG A 85 26.34 -13.37 -14.24
N LEU A 86 26.24 -13.26 -12.92
CA LEU A 86 24.94 -13.21 -12.23
C LEU A 86 24.14 -11.97 -12.60
N TYR A 87 24.80 -10.80 -12.64
CA TYR A 87 24.15 -9.57 -13.12
C TYR A 87 23.76 -9.65 -14.58
N GLU A 88 24.65 -10.17 -15.46
CA GLU A 88 24.33 -10.39 -16.87
C GLU A 88 23.09 -11.30 -17.02
N MET A 89 23.04 -12.40 -16.26
CA MET A 89 21.89 -13.32 -16.25
C MET A 89 20.59 -12.65 -15.81
N TYR A 90 20.62 -11.82 -14.76
CA TYR A 90 19.44 -11.07 -14.31
C TYR A 90 18.90 -10.14 -15.40
N TYR A 91 19.76 -9.32 -16.01
CA TYR A 91 19.32 -8.40 -17.06
C TYR A 91 18.88 -9.13 -18.34
N GLU A 92 19.46 -10.29 -18.65
CA GLU A 92 18.99 -11.14 -19.75
C GLU A 92 17.58 -11.71 -19.46
N GLN A 93 17.34 -12.17 -18.23
CA GLN A 93 16.02 -12.63 -17.81
C GLN A 93 14.98 -11.51 -17.81
N GLN A 94 15.34 -10.32 -17.32
CA GLN A 94 14.47 -9.14 -17.37
C GLN A 94 14.07 -8.82 -18.82
N LYS A 95 15.04 -8.74 -19.74
CA LYS A 95 14.76 -8.51 -21.17
C LYS A 95 13.90 -9.60 -21.78
N HIS A 96 14.11 -10.86 -21.37
CA HIS A 96 13.29 -11.97 -21.83
C HIS A 96 11.84 -11.83 -21.32
N PHE A 97 11.68 -11.51 -20.04
CA PHE A 97 10.40 -11.26 -19.40
C PHE A 97 9.66 -10.12 -20.10
N GLU A 98 10.26 -8.94 -20.24
CA GLU A 98 9.69 -7.77 -20.93
C GLU A 98 9.23 -8.13 -22.34
N LYS A 99 10.05 -8.88 -23.10
CA LYS A 99 9.71 -9.28 -24.47
C LYS A 99 8.55 -10.27 -24.53
N VAL A 100 8.53 -11.28 -23.66
CA VAL A 100 7.49 -12.33 -23.66
C VAL A 100 6.19 -11.77 -23.08
N MET A 101 6.26 -11.16 -21.91
CA MET A 101 5.11 -10.58 -21.23
C MET A 101 4.56 -9.38 -22.00
N GLY A 102 5.40 -8.51 -22.57
CA GLY A 102 4.94 -7.39 -23.39
C GLY A 102 4.10 -7.85 -24.58
N ARG A 103 4.51 -8.94 -25.25
CA ARG A 103 3.67 -9.56 -26.29
C ARG A 103 2.34 -10.08 -25.75
N ARG A 104 2.33 -10.69 -24.56
CA ARG A 104 1.10 -11.21 -23.94
C ARG A 104 0.15 -10.08 -23.55
N VAL A 105 0.66 -9.06 -22.85
CA VAL A 105 -0.03 -7.80 -22.49
C VAL A 105 -0.68 -7.18 -23.73
N LYS A 106 0.09 -7.03 -24.82
CA LYS A 106 -0.41 -6.47 -26.08
C LYS A 106 -1.47 -7.33 -26.76
N ASN A 107 -1.26 -8.65 -26.80
CA ASN A 107 -2.20 -9.58 -27.45
C ASN A 107 -3.52 -9.69 -26.66
N ALA A 108 -3.44 -9.70 -25.34
CA ALA A 108 -4.59 -9.72 -24.45
C ALA A 108 -5.26 -8.33 -24.32
N LYS A 109 -4.64 -7.28 -24.89
CA LYS A 109 -5.13 -5.89 -24.88
C LYS A 109 -5.35 -5.36 -23.47
N PHE A 110 -4.39 -5.64 -22.59
CA PHE A 110 -4.38 -5.07 -21.25
C PHE A 110 -4.39 -3.54 -21.32
N LYS A 111 -5.07 -2.93 -20.34
CA LYS A 111 -5.25 -1.49 -20.22
C LYS A 111 -4.76 -0.97 -18.87
N TYR A 112 -4.67 -1.82 -17.86
CA TYR A 112 -4.16 -1.44 -16.55
C TYR A 112 -2.64 -1.66 -16.45
N ILE A 113 -2.16 -2.87 -16.73
CA ILE A 113 -0.73 -3.22 -16.85
C ILE A 113 -0.29 -2.96 -18.29
N THR A 114 0.70 -2.09 -18.46
CA THR A 114 1.28 -1.72 -19.74
C THR A 114 2.68 -2.32 -19.92
N GLU A 115 3.23 -2.22 -21.13
CA GLU A 115 4.62 -2.66 -21.40
C GLU A 115 5.65 -1.88 -20.56
N GLU A 116 5.34 -0.64 -20.16
CA GLU A 116 6.21 0.23 -19.37
C GLU A 116 6.28 -0.20 -17.89
N ASP A 117 5.26 -0.92 -17.40
CA ASP A 117 5.21 -1.41 -16.02
C ASP A 117 6.03 -2.71 -15.85
N LEU A 118 6.27 -3.47 -16.93
CA LEU A 118 6.92 -4.78 -16.87
C LEU A 118 8.34 -4.80 -16.28
N PRO A 119 9.23 -3.81 -16.56
CA PRO A 119 10.54 -3.75 -15.93
C PRO A 119 10.44 -3.62 -14.40
N VAL A 120 9.49 -2.80 -13.92
CA VAL A 120 9.26 -2.57 -12.49
C VAL A 120 8.68 -3.82 -11.85
N ILE A 121 7.68 -4.43 -12.49
CA ILE A 121 7.08 -5.69 -12.05
C ILE A 121 8.15 -6.77 -11.94
N PHE A 122 9.04 -6.90 -12.92
CA PHE A 122 10.14 -7.86 -12.84
C PHE A 122 11.07 -7.57 -11.65
N SER A 123 11.43 -6.31 -11.43
CA SER A 123 12.34 -5.95 -10.34
C SER A 123 11.74 -6.18 -8.95
N GLU A 124 10.43 -6.09 -8.79
CA GLU A 124 9.76 -6.36 -7.51
C GLU A 124 9.46 -7.85 -7.32
N LEU A 125 9.19 -8.58 -8.41
CA LEU A 125 8.99 -10.03 -8.37
C LEU A 125 10.28 -10.81 -8.06
N TYR A 126 11.44 -10.32 -8.49
CA TYR A 126 12.71 -11.03 -8.37
C TYR A 126 13.70 -10.28 -7.46
N GLU A 127 14.34 -11.00 -6.53
CA GLU A 127 15.20 -10.37 -5.52
C GLU A 127 16.56 -9.92 -6.07
N PHE A 128 16.64 -8.76 -6.73
CA PHE A 128 17.91 -8.23 -7.24
C PHE A 128 19.01 -8.11 -6.17
N ASN A 129 18.62 -7.66 -4.97
CA ASN A 129 19.55 -7.38 -3.87
C ASN A 129 20.20 -8.63 -3.27
N ARG A 130 19.65 -9.83 -3.51
CA ARG A 130 20.12 -11.09 -2.92
C ARG A 130 20.71 -12.07 -3.92
N ILE A 131 20.86 -11.66 -5.19
CA ILE A 131 21.42 -12.50 -6.26
C ILE A 131 22.84 -12.96 -5.94
N GLN A 132 23.65 -12.11 -5.31
CA GLN A 132 25.02 -12.48 -4.91
C GLN A 132 25.04 -13.50 -3.77
N GLU A 133 24.08 -13.43 -2.84
CA GLU A 133 23.96 -14.37 -1.72
C GLU A 133 23.46 -15.74 -2.19
N LYS A 134 22.49 -15.76 -3.12
CA LYS A 134 21.82 -16.98 -3.60
C LYS A 134 22.54 -17.64 -4.78
N GLY A 135 23.28 -16.86 -5.58
CA GLY A 135 23.93 -17.35 -6.80
C GLY A 135 22.96 -17.69 -7.94
N GLU A 136 21.69 -17.27 -7.81
CA GLU A 136 20.63 -17.48 -8.79
C GLU A 136 19.57 -16.37 -8.70
N VAL A 137 18.78 -16.22 -9.76
CA VAL A 137 17.65 -15.28 -9.78
C VAL A 137 16.40 -16.05 -9.35
N THR A 138 15.91 -15.73 -8.15
CA THR A 138 14.73 -16.37 -7.57
C THR A 138 13.62 -15.35 -7.35
N LEU A 139 12.37 -15.82 -7.42
CA LEU A 139 11.21 -15.05 -7.00
C LEU A 139 11.33 -14.62 -5.53
N LYS A 140 10.80 -13.44 -5.23
CA LYS A 140 10.62 -12.93 -3.89
C LYS A 140 9.64 -13.86 -3.15
N PRO A 141 9.97 -14.31 -1.92
CA PRO A 141 9.14 -15.27 -1.19
C PRO A 141 7.70 -14.80 -0.96
N THR A 142 7.48 -13.49 -0.90
CA THR A 142 6.15 -12.91 -0.68
C THR A 142 5.35 -12.74 -1.98
N ALA A 143 5.95 -12.87 -3.16
CA ALA A 143 5.30 -12.50 -4.42
C ALA A 143 3.97 -13.24 -4.65
N VAL A 144 3.98 -14.57 -4.46
CA VAL A 144 2.78 -15.42 -4.61
C VAL A 144 1.74 -15.08 -3.54
N THR A 145 2.18 -14.92 -2.29
CA THR A 145 1.31 -14.60 -1.16
C THR A 145 0.61 -13.26 -1.34
N GLU A 146 1.30 -12.22 -1.81
CA GLU A 146 0.71 -10.90 -1.97
C GLU A 146 -0.24 -10.80 -3.17
N VAL A 147 0.06 -11.51 -4.27
CA VAL A 147 -0.90 -11.63 -5.39
C VAL A 147 -2.15 -12.39 -4.94
N ASN A 148 -2.00 -13.51 -4.22
CA ASN A 148 -3.15 -14.26 -3.72
C ASN A 148 -3.96 -13.44 -2.69
N ARG A 149 -3.29 -12.71 -1.80
CA ARG A 149 -3.92 -11.77 -0.86
C ARG A 149 -4.77 -10.74 -1.61
N PHE A 150 -4.21 -10.09 -2.62
CA PHE A 150 -4.95 -9.11 -3.42
C PHE A 150 -6.22 -9.70 -4.03
N VAL A 151 -6.13 -10.91 -4.60
CA VAL A 151 -7.28 -11.59 -5.21
C VAL A 151 -8.36 -11.91 -4.18
N ILE A 152 -7.99 -12.51 -3.05
CA ILE A 152 -8.93 -12.87 -1.97
C ILE A 152 -9.58 -11.62 -1.36
N GLN A 153 -8.78 -10.62 -0.98
CA GLN A 153 -9.28 -9.39 -0.37
C GLN A 153 -10.16 -8.59 -1.32
N THR A 154 -9.90 -8.62 -2.63
CA THR A 154 -10.80 -8.00 -3.61
C THR A 154 -12.18 -8.65 -3.53
N GLY A 155 -12.24 -9.99 -3.54
CA GLY A 155 -13.50 -10.70 -3.37
C GLY A 155 -14.24 -10.33 -2.08
N GLU A 156 -13.54 -10.36 -0.94
CA GLU A 156 -14.11 -9.99 0.37
C GLU A 156 -14.70 -8.56 0.38
N ILE A 157 -13.96 -7.59 -0.17
CA ILE A 157 -14.40 -6.20 -0.28
C ILE A 157 -15.68 -6.10 -1.12
N LEU A 158 -15.73 -6.76 -2.29
CA LEU A 158 -16.88 -6.68 -3.18
C LEU A 158 -18.12 -7.36 -2.58
N TYR A 159 -17.97 -8.56 -2.01
CA TYR A 159 -19.09 -9.30 -1.42
C TYR A 159 -19.66 -8.56 -0.21
N SER A 160 -18.78 -8.08 0.69
CA SER A 160 -19.19 -7.31 1.85
C SER A 160 -19.90 -6.02 1.45
N PHE A 161 -19.39 -5.29 0.46
CA PHE A 161 -20.09 -4.11 -0.06
C PHE A 161 -21.47 -4.48 -0.62
N TYR A 162 -21.55 -5.50 -1.48
CA TYR A 162 -22.79 -5.85 -2.16
C TYR A 162 -23.89 -6.27 -1.18
N GLU A 163 -23.54 -7.06 -0.17
CA GLU A 163 -24.45 -7.49 0.91
C GLU A 163 -24.96 -6.28 1.71
N HIS A 164 -24.06 -5.49 2.29
CA HIS A 164 -24.43 -4.34 3.12
C HIS A 164 -25.20 -3.28 2.34
N PHE A 165 -24.77 -2.98 1.10
CA PHE A 165 -25.45 -1.99 0.26
C PHE A 165 -26.87 -2.43 -0.10
N SER A 166 -27.04 -3.70 -0.50
CA SER A 166 -28.35 -4.22 -0.91
C SER A 166 -29.32 -4.30 0.26
N GLU A 167 -28.87 -4.82 1.40
CA GLU A 167 -29.69 -4.93 2.61
C GLU A 167 -30.11 -3.54 3.13
N HIS A 168 -29.18 -2.58 3.17
CA HIS A 168 -29.50 -1.23 3.62
C HIS A 168 -30.43 -0.49 2.67
N LYS A 169 -30.23 -0.66 1.35
CA LYS A 169 -31.11 -0.06 0.33
C LYS A 169 -32.53 -0.61 0.41
N GLU A 170 -32.72 -1.89 0.73
CA GLU A 170 -34.03 -2.50 0.90
C GLU A 170 -34.72 -2.01 2.19
N LYS A 171 -33.98 -1.95 3.30
CA LYS A 171 -34.53 -1.54 4.61
C LYS A 171 -34.76 -0.02 4.72
N ASN A 172 -33.90 0.78 4.09
CA ASN A 172 -33.83 2.23 4.27
C ASN A 172 -33.69 2.97 2.91
N PRO A 173 -34.66 2.87 1.99
CA PRO A 173 -34.54 3.39 0.63
C PRO A 173 -34.34 4.92 0.56
N ASP A 174 -34.79 5.66 1.57
CA ASP A 174 -34.70 7.12 1.63
C ASP A 174 -33.34 7.63 2.15
N GLN A 175 -32.45 6.74 2.59
CA GLN A 175 -31.13 7.10 3.16
C GLN A 175 -30.03 7.14 2.11
N LYS A 176 -30.21 7.99 1.08
CA LYS A 176 -29.29 8.06 -0.06
C LYS A 176 -27.84 8.39 0.33
N ARG A 177 -27.66 9.25 1.34
CA ARG A 177 -26.35 9.64 1.88
C ARG A 177 -25.56 8.50 2.50
N ALA A 178 -26.24 7.57 3.18
CA ALA A 178 -25.58 6.39 3.76
C ALA A 178 -25.05 5.47 2.63
N LEU A 179 -25.87 5.29 1.58
CA LEU A 179 -25.47 4.54 0.40
C LEU A 179 -24.29 5.19 -0.34
N ASP A 180 -24.23 6.53 -0.44
CA ASP A 180 -23.05 7.24 -0.97
C ASP A 180 -21.79 6.92 -0.14
N GLY A 181 -21.92 6.88 1.18
CA GLY A 181 -20.85 6.51 2.11
C GLY A 181 -20.31 5.10 1.87
N PHE A 182 -21.19 4.12 1.66
CA PHE A 182 -20.77 2.75 1.34
C PHE A 182 -20.02 2.67 0.00
N ILE A 183 -20.47 3.41 -1.03
CA ILE A 183 -19.77 3.45 -2.32
C ILE A 183 -18.38 4.09 -2.16
N HIS A 184 -18.28 5.16 -1.37
CA HIS A 184 -17.01 5.80 -1.07
C HIS A 184 -16.03 4.84 -0.35
N GLN A 185 -16.52 4.10 0.65
CA GLN A 185 -15.74 3.09 1.37
C GLN A 185 -15.27 1.97 0.44
N LEU A 186 -16.13 1.49 -0.47
CA LEU A 186 -15.77 0.50 -1.48
C LEU A 186 -14.56 0.96 -2.30
N TYR A 187 -14.62 2.17 -2.88
CA TYR A 187 -13.50 2.71 -3.67
C TYR A 187 -12.21 2.81 -2.85
N THR A 188 -12.32 3.29 -1.62
CA THR A 188 -11.18 3.43 -0.69
C THR A 188 -10.55 2.07 -0.38
N HIS A 189 -11.36 1.05 -0.08
CA HIS A 189 -10.86 -0.28 0.23
C HIS A 189 -10.23 -0.97 -0.99
N LEU A 190 -10.84 -0.85 -2.17
CA LEU A 190 -10.27 -1.38 -3.42
C LEU A 190 -8.94 -0.69 -3.77
N GLN A 191 -8.89 0.64 -3.64
CA GLN A 191 -7.67 1.41 -3.85
C GLN A 191 -6.56 0.97 -2.91
N ASN A 192 -6.83 0.90 -1.61
CA ASN A 192 -5.84 0.50 -0.60
C ASN A 192 -5.30 -0.93 -0.86
N ASN A 193 -6.18 -1.87 -1.24
CA ASN A 193 -5.75 -3.23 -1.58
C ASN A 193 -4.83 -3.24 -2.82
N LEU A 194 -5.15 -2.43 -3.83
CA LEU A 194 -4.34 -2.31 -5.05
C LEU A 194 -3.01 -1.59 -4.79
N HIS A 195 -2.99 -0.54 -3.99
CA HIS A 195 -1.77 0.16 -3.58
C HIS A 195 -0.82 -0.77 -2.84
N LYS A 196 -1.35 -1.59 -1.94
CA LYS A 196 -0.54 -2.60 -1.27
C LYS A 196 0.04 -3.62 -2.26
N LEU A 197 -0.71 -4.01 -3.31
CA LEU A 197 -0.16 -4.85 -4.38
C LEU A 197 0.92 -4.11 -5.19
N SER A 198 0.73 -2.81 -5.45
CA SER A 198 1.70 -1.96 -6.15
C SER A 198 3.03 -1.90 -5.41
N ASP A 199 3.01 -1.73 -4.09
CA ASP A 199 4.22 -1.73 -3.26
C ASP A 199 4.97 -3.07 -3.30
N ASP A 200 4.23 -4.19 -3.41
CA ASP A 200 4.82 -5.53 -3.32
C ASP A 200 5.28 -6.10 -4.67
N ILE A 201 4.59 -5.76 -5.76
CA ILE A 201 4.70 -6.37 -7.09
C ILE A 201 4.99 -5.32 -8.18
N GLY A 202 4.96 -4.03 -7.88
CA GLY A 202 5.35 -2.97 -8.81
C GLY A 202 4.32 -2.65 -9.90
N VAL A 203 3.03 -2.98 -9.69
CA VAL A 203 1.94 -2.54 -10.59
C VAL A 203 1.66 -1.04 -10.43
N ARG A 204 0.94 -0.42 -11.36
CA ARG A 204 0.70 1.04 -11.36
C ARG A 204 -0.21 1.52 -10.21
N PHE A 205 0.14 2.63 -9.56
CA PHE A 205 -0.75 3.32 -8.62
C PHE A 205 -1.97 3.97 -9.31
N ILE A 206 -3.10 4.00 -8.62
CA ILE A 206 -4.31 4.72 -9.08
C ILE A 206 -4.75 5.69 -8.00
N ASP A 207 -4.91 6.96 -8.37
CA ASP A 207 -5.51 7.98 -7.51
C ASP A 207 -7.01 7.82 -7.41
N LEU A 208 -7.59 8.17 -6.25
CA LEU A 208 -9.00 7.91 -5.98
C LEU A 208 -9.89 8.67 -6.96
N SER A 209 -9.52 9.90 -7.32
CA SER A 209 -10.21 10.73 -8.32
C SER A 209 -10.31 10.10 -9.71
N ASP A 210 -9.31 9.29 -10.06
CA ASP A 210 -9.17 8.65 -11.37
C ASP A 210 -9.67 7.19 -11.33
N SER A 211 -10.22 6.76 -10.20
CA SER A 211 -10.66 5.39 -9.99
C SER A 211 -12.10 5.15 -10.47
N SER A 212 -12.31 3.97 -11.04
CA SER A 212 -13.62 3.47 -11.45
C SER A 212 -13.71 1.97 -11.22
N VAL A 213 -14.93 1.46 -11.09
CA VAL A 213 -15.19 0.02 -10.95
C VAL A 213 -14.62 -0.74 -12.16
N GLU A 214 -14.72 -0.17 -13.37
CA GLU A 214 -14.09 -0.73 -14.56
C GLU A 214 -12.56 -0.86 -14.42
N ILE A 215 -11.89 0.16 -13.87
CA ILE A 215 -10.43 0.11 -13.70
C ILE A 215 -10.04 -0.97 -12.68
N PHE A 216 -10.75 -1.10 -11.55
CA PHE A 216 -10.48 -2.16 -10.57
C PHE A 216 -10.75 -3.56 -11.13
N SER A 217 -11.82 -3.72 -11.90
CA SER A 217 -12.14 -4.98 -12.59
C SER A 217 -11.03 -5.37 -13.58
N ARG A 218 -10.51 -4.40 -14.35
CA ARG A 218 -9.37 -4.61 -15.25
C ARG A 218 -8.11 -4.96 -14.47
N ALA A 219 -7.79 -4.23 -13.40
CA ALA A 219 -6.63 -4.51 -12.57
C ALA A 219 -6.68 -5.94 -12.00
N TYR A 220 -7.84 -6.34 -11.47
CA TYR A 220 -8.07 -7.70 -10.97
C TYR A 220 -7.83 -8.76 -12.05
N SER A 221 -8.49 -8.61 -13.20
CA SER A 221 -8.37 -9.56 -14.31
C SER A 221 -6.93 -9.66 -14.84
N GLU A 222 -6.26 -8.52 -15.05
CA GLU A 222 -4.92 -8.48 -15.63
C GLU A 222 -3.86 -9.04 -14.67
N VAL A 223 -4.02 -8.84 -13.36
CA VAL A 223 -3.16 -9.47 -12.32
C VAL A 223 -3.32 -10.99 -12.31
N ILE A 224 -4.55 -11.52 -12.45
CA ILE A 224 -4.77 -12.97 -12.54
C ILE A 224 -4.15 -13.53 -13.82
N HIS A 225 -4.32 -12.85 -14.96
CA HIS A 225 -3.70 -13.29 -16.20
C HIS A 225 -2.16 -13.24 -16.12
N LEU A 226 -1.59 -12.23 -15.44
CA LEU A 226 -0.15 -12.18 -15.14
C LEU A 226 0.27 -13.42 -14.33
N ALA A 227 -0.45 -13.76 -13.26
CA ALA A 227 -0.18 -14.95 -12.45
C ALA A 227 -0.28 -16.24 -13.29
N TYR A 228 -1.34 -16.40 -14.09
CA TYR A 228 -1.49 -17.52 -15.02
C TYR A 228 -0.31 -17.62 -15.99
N TYR A 229 0.16 -16.48 -16.49
CA TYR A 229 1.30 -16.41 -17.40
C TYR A 229 2.64 -16.77 -16.77
N MET A 230 2.76 -16.62 -15.45
CA MET A 230 3.92 -17.06 -14.67
C MET A 230 3.92 -18.57 -14.42
N GLY A 231 2.82 -19.27 -14.71
CA GLY A 231 2.78 -20.72 -14.73
C GLY A 231 2.84 -21.34 -13.34
N ASP A 232 3.68 -22.37 -13.18
CA ASP A 232 3.75 -23.19 -11.97
C ASP A 232 4.15 -22.38 -10.71
N ASP A 233 4.95 -21.34 -10.88
CA ASP A 233 5.38 -20.46 -9.78
C ASP A 233 4.21 -19.75 -9.10
N PHE A 234 3.11 -19.52 -9.82
CA PHE A 234 1.91 -18.83 -9.33
C PHE A 234 0.69 -19.74 -9.32
N LYS A 235 0.89 -21.06 -9.37
CA LYS A 235 -0.19 -22.05 -9.44
C LYS A 235 -1.21 -21.91 -8.31
N GLU A 236 -0.76 -21.56 -7.10
CA GLU A 236 -1.63 -21.33 -5.94
C GLU A 236 -2.66 -20.20 -6.15
N VAL A 237 -2.39 -19.26 -7.05
CA VAL A 237 -3.29 -18.13 -7.34
C VAL A 237 -4.42 -18.54 -8.29
N TRP A 238 -4.10 -19.32 -9.34
CA TRP A 238 -5.01 -19.59 -10.46
C TRP A 238 -5.57 -21.03 -10.50
N ASP A 239 -4.92 -22.01 -9.86
CA ASP A 239 -5.39 -23.40 -9.77
C ASP A 239 -6.19 -23.64 -8.48
N VAL A 240 -7.20 -22.80 -8.27
CA VAL A 240 -8.10 -22.89 -7.12
C VAL A 240 -9.29 -23.77 -7.49
N SER A 241 -9.71 -24.62 -6.54
CA SER A 241 -10.90 -25.44 -6.74
C SER A 241 -12.13 -24.57 -6.99
N PRO A 242 -13.08 -25.01 -7.83
CA PRO A 242 -14.34 -24.30 -8.02
C PRO A 242 -15.08 -24.09 -6.69
N GLU A 243 -15.86 -23.01 -6.63
CA GLU A 243 -16.73 -22.72 -5.49
C GLU A 243 -17.95 -23.67 -5.47
N GLU A 244 -18.76 -23.59 -4.42
CA GLU A 244 -19.93 -24.48 -4.24
C GLU A 244 -20.95 -24.38 -5.39
N ASP A 245 -21.00 -23.22 -6.06
CA ASP A 245 -21.86 -22.97 -7.22
C ASP A 245 -21.33 -23.57 -8.54
N GLY A 246 -20.15 -24.19 -8.51
CA GLY A 246 -19.48 -24.80 -9.66
C GLY A 246 -18.74 -23.81 -10.57
N ASN A 247 -18.78 -22.50 -10.28
CA ASN A 247 -17.99 -21.50 -11.00
C ASN A 247 -16.59 -21.38 -10.39
N SER A 248 -15.66 -20.79 -11.14
CA SER A 248 -14.39 -20.37 -10.54
C SER A 248 -14.62 -19.12 -9.69
N ARG A 249 -13.90 -19.02 -8.56
CA ARG A 249 -13.84 -17.82 -7.72
C ARG A 249 -13.68 -16.54 -8.54
N ASP A 250 -12.77 -16.56 -9.52
CA ASP A 250 -12.45 -15.40 -10.32
C ASP A 250 -13.61 -14.98 -11.23
N GLN A 251 -14.39 -15.94 -11.75
CA GLN A 251 -15.60 -15.65 -12.53
C GLN A 251 -16.66 -15.01 -11.65
N ASN A 252 -16.83 -15.49 -10.42
CA ASN A 252 -17.79 -14.92 -9.47
C ASN A 252 -17.41 -13.49 -9.08
N ILE A 253 -16.13 -13.22 -8.80
CA ILE A 253 -15.65 -11.88 -8.50
C ILE A 253 -15.86 -10.92 -9.69
N LEU A 254 -15.57 -11.36 -10.93
CA LEU A 254 -15.82 -10.55 -12.13
C LEU A 254 -17.32 -10.28 -12.38
N ASN A 255 -18.18 -11.24 -12.08
CA ASN A 255 -19.63 -11.06 -12.14
C ASN A 255 -20.08 -10.04 -11.08
N THR A 256 -19.53 -10.11 -9.86
CA THR A 256 -19.82 -9.15 -8.78
C THR A 256 -19.39 -7.73 -9.14
N PHE A 257 -18.23 -7.54 -9.78
CA PHE A 257 -17.83 -6.23 -10.33
C PHE A 257 -18.90 -5.67 -11.27
N SER A 258 -19.44 -6.51 -12.16
CA SER A 258 -20.47 -6.11 -13.12
C SER A 258 -21.78 -5.72 -12.43
N ALA A 259 -22.18 -6.48 -11.40
CA ALA A 259 -23.36 -6.17 -10.58
C ALA A 259 -23.18 -4.85 -9.81
N ILE A 260 -21.99 -4.63 -9.22
CA ILE A 260 -21.66 -3.40 -8.48
C ILE A 260 -21.65 -2.18 -9.40
N GLU A 261 -21.09 -2.30 -10.62
CA GLU A 261 -21.14 -1.25 -11.64
C GLU A 261 -22.60 -0.84 -11.92
N GLU A 262 -23.50 -1.81 -12.14
CA GLU A 262 -24.91 -1.54 -12.39
C GLU A 262 -25.60 -0.89 -11.18
N VAL A 263 -25.31 -1.38 -9.97
CA VAL A 263 -25.87 -0.85 -8.72
C VAL A 263 -25.45 0.60 -8.49
N ILE A 264 -24.16 0.92 -8.67
CA ILE A 264 -23.64 2.28 -8.48
C ILE A 264 -24.18 3.21 -9.56
N ARG A 265 -24.19 2.77 -10.83
CA ARG A 265 -24.76 3.59 -11.92
C ARG A 265 -26.25 3.82 -11.75
N GLY A 266 -27.00 2.84 -11.24
CA GLY A 266 -28.42 2.99 -10.92
C GLY A 266 -28.69 3.90 -9.72
N HIS A 267 -27.71 4.05 -8.82
CA HIS A 267 -27.80 4.95 -7.66
C HIS A 267 -27.45 6.40 -8.00
N MET A 268 -26.44 6.59 -8.85
CA MET A 268 -26.01 7.92 -9.29
C MET A 268 -27.03 8.58 -10.23
N GLY A 269 -27.24 9.88 -10.08
CA GLY A 269 -28.07 10.68 -10.98
C GLY A 269 -27.35 11.13 -12.26
N VAL A 270 -26.03 10.95 -12.31
CA VAL A 270 -25.17 11.41 -13.42
C VAL A 270 -25.04 10.31 -14.48
N VAL A 271 -25.16 10.71 -15.75
CA VAL A 271 -24.90 9.83 -16.90
C VAL A 271 -23.39 9.63 -17.04
N GLY A 272 -22.91 8.43 -16.76
CA GLY A 272 -21.48 8.10 -16.85
C GLY A 272 -21.17 6.68 -16.43
N GLU A 273 -19.88 6.39 -16.32
CA GLU A 273 -19.34 5.18 -15.68
C GLU A 273 -19.43 5.28 -14.15
N ALA A 274 -19.42 4.14 -13.45
CA ALA A 274 -19.21 4.10 -12.01
C ALA A 274 -17.76 4.49 -11.70
N SER A 275 -17.51 5.80 -11.62
CA SER A 275 -16.26 6.38 -11.14
C SER A 275 -16.45 7.14 -9.84
N PHE A 276 -15.37 7.27 -9.09
CA PHE A 276 -15.35 8.05 -7.85
C PHE A 276 -15.64 9.54 -8.11
N SER A 277 -15.03 10.11 -9.17
CA SER A 277 -15.28 11.50 -9.57
C SER A 277 -16.73 11.77 -9.94
N ASN A 278 -17.41 10.82 -10.60
CA ASN A 278 -18.84 10.95 -10.91
C ASN A 278 -19.70 10.87 -9.64
N LEU A 279 -19.33 10.04 -8.67
CA LEU A 279 -20.00 10.00 -7.37
C LEU A 279 -19.86 11.34 -6.64
N GLU A 280 -18.64 11.88 -6.53
CA GLU A 280 -18.41 13.17 -5.89
C GLU A 280 -19.17 14.30 -6.57
N HIS A 281 -19.16 14.31 -7.91
CA HIS A 281 -19.92 15.28 -8.68
C HIS A 281 -21.43 15.15 -8.46
N ASP A 282 -21.97 13.92 -8.41
CA ASP A 282 -23.39 13.67 -8.16
C ASP A 282 -23.78 14.13 -6.74
N VAL A 283 -22.98 13.78 -5.73
CA VAL A 283 -23.18 14.23 -4.34
C VAL A 283 -23.17 15.76 -4.27
N ALA A 284 -22.13 16.41 -4.81
CA ALA A 284 -22.01 17.87 -4.80
C ALA A 284 -23.16 18.54 -5.57
N SER A 285 -23.55 18.00 -6.73
CA SER A 285 -24.64 18.53 -7.54
C SER A 285 -25.99 18.45 -6.81
N ARG A 286 -26.28 17.32 -6.15
CA ARG A 286 -27.50 17.16 -5.35
C ARG A 286 -27.54 18.16 -4.21
N GLU A 287 -26.42 18.41 -3.54
CA GLU A 287 -26.34 19.39 -2.46
C GLU A 287 -26.55 20.82 -2.96
N VAL A 288 -25.97 21.20 -4.10
CA VAL A 288 -26.16 22.52 -4.71
C VAL A 288 -27.61 22.72 -5.16
N ILE A 289 -28.23 21.72 -5.80
CA ILE A 289 -29.63 21.78 -6.21
C ILE A 289 -30.56 21.90 -4.99
N LYS A 290 -30.28 21.15 -3.92
CA LYS A 290 -31.02 21.27 -2.65
C LYS A 290 -30.91 22.69 -2.09
N MET A 291 -29.73 23.29 -2.08
CA MET A 291 -29.53 24.67 -1.58
C MET A 291 -30.19 25.72 -2.47
N ALA A 292 -30.12 25.57 -3.79
CA ALA A 292 -30.68 26.53 -4.75
C ALA A 292 -32.22 26.55 -4.74
N ASN A 293 -32.85 25.38 -4.51
CA ASN A 293 -34.30 25.25 -4.45
C ASN A 293 -34.88 25.44 -3.03
N ALA A 294 -34.02 25.57 -2.01
CA ALA A 294 -34.44 25.72 -0.63
C ALA A 294 -35.01 27.11 -0.34
N SER A 295 -36.10 27.18 0.40
CA SER A 295 -36.62 28.42 0.98
C SER A 295 -35.62 29.03 1.98
N PRO A 296 -35.72 30.33 2.31
CA PRO A 296 -34.90 30.93 3.36
C PRO A 296 -34.97 30.16 4.69
N LEU A 297 -36.17 29.67 5.05
CA LEU A 297 -36.37 28.84 6.24
C LEU A 297 -35.63 27.50 6.14
N GLN A 298 -35.71 26.81 5.00
CA GLN A 298 -35.00 25.54 4.78
C GLN A 298 -33.48 25.71 4.87
N ASN A 299 -32.92 26.78 4.29
CA ASN A 299 -31.49 27.08 4.37
C ASN A 299 -31.06 27.40 5.81
N LEU A 300 -31.86 28.18 6.55
CA LEU A 300 -31.60 28.48 7.96
C LEU A 300 -31.59 27.22 8.82
N VAL A 301 -32.61 26.36 8.66
CA VAL A 301 -32.73 25.10 9.40
C VAL A 301 -31.55 24.18 9.06
N LYS A 302 -31.20 24.03 7.77
CA LYS A 302 -30.06 23.20 7.35
C LYS A 302 -28.75 23.65 7.99
N ASN A 303 -28.44 24.95 7.94
CA ASN A 303 -27.22 25.50 8.54
C ASN A 303 -27.20 25.32 10.07
N SER A 304 -28.36 25.49 10.73
CA SER A 304 -28.48 25.34 12.18
C SER A 304 -28.35 23.87 12.60
N CYS A 305 -28.98 22.95 11.88
CA CYS A 305 -28.81 21.51 12.08
C CYS A 305 -27.38 21.06 11.85
N GLN A 306 -26.69 21.55 10.80
CA GLN A 306 -25.29 21.23 10.54
C GLN A 306 -24.38 21.67 11.68
N LYS A 307 -24.54 22.91 12.17
CA LYS A 307 -23.76 23.42 13.30
C LYS A 307 -24.03 22.62 14.57
N LEU A 308 -25.30 22.27 14.83
CA LEU A 308 -25.65 21.42 15.96
C LEU A 308 -25.04 20.02 15.82
N LEU A 309 -25.10 19.41 14.64
CA LEU A 309 -24.51 18.10 14.37
C LEU A 309 -23.00 18.12 14.59
N GLU A 310 -22.30 19.15 14.12
CA GLU A 310 -20.86 19.33 14.35
C GLU A 310 -20.55 19.45 15.85
N ASP A 311 -21.31 20.25 16.59
CA ASP A 311 -21.16 20.35 18.05
C ASP A 311 -21.44 19.02 18.77
N LEU A 312 -22.37 18.21 18.24
CA LEU A 312 -22.73 16.91 18.79
C LEU A 312 -21.66 15.85 18.51
N THR A 313 -21.23 15.70 17.25
CA THR A 313 -20.22 14.70 16.85
C THR A 313 -18.84 15.00 17.44
N ASN A 314 -18.53 16.27 17.71
CA ASN A 314 -17.31 16.65 18.43
C ASN A 314 -17.33 16.27 19.92
N ARG A 315 -18.51 16.04 20.51
CA ARG A 315 -18.69 15.76 21.95
C ARG A 315 -19.04 14.32 22.26
N PHE A 316 -19.67 13.62 21.31
CA PHE A 316 -20.18 12.27 21.48
C PHE A 316 -19.81 11.42 20.25
N GLU A 317 -19.40 10.18 20.48
CA GLU A 317 -19.20 9.20 19.41
C GLU A 317 -20.56 8.58 19.05
N PHE A 318 -20.95 8.71 17.79
CA PHE A 318 -22.14 8.07 17.22
C PHE A 318 -21.68 7.06 16.16
N GLU A 319 -22.19 5.83 16.21
CA GLU A 319 -21.78 4.78 15.27
C GLU A 319 -22.40 4.95 13.89
N ASP A 320 -23.69 5.31 13.78
CA ASP A 320 -24.39 5.45 12.49
C ASP A 320 -25.60 6.42 12.57
N ILE A 321 -25.38 7.72 12.36
CA ILE A 321 -26.49 8.69 12.32
C ILE A 321 -27.30 8.48 11.03
N ALA A 322 -28.51 7.94 11.16
CA ALA A 322 -29.44 7.77 10.05
C ALA A 322 -30.05 9.11 9.63
N VAL A 323 -29.85 9.50 8.36
CA VAL A 323 -30.41 10.73 7.78
C VAL A 323 -31.52 10.36 6.81
N ILE A 324 -32.76 10.73 7.14
CA ILE A 324 -33.92 10.58 6.26
C ILE A 324 -34.07 11.87 5.46
N GLU A 325 -33.95 11.77 4.14
CA GLU A 325 -34.10 12.91 3.24
C GLU A 325 -35.57 13.31 3.08
N GLY A 326 -35.83 14.61 2.96
CA GLY A 326 -37.17 15.17 2.82
C GLY A 326 -37.14 16.68 2.59
N LYS A 327 -38.27 17.37 2.76
CA LYS A 327 -38.33 18.84 2.73
C LYS A 327 -37.39 19.47 3.78
N TYR A 328 -37.28 18.81 4.93
CA TYR A 328 -36.29 19.04 5.97
C TYR A 328 -35.63 17.71 6.31
N GLU A 329 -34.32 17.70 6.56
CA GLU A 329 -33.60 16.48 6.93
C GLU A 329 -34.00 16.04 8.35
N LYS A 330 -34.26 14.73 8.51
CA LYS A 330 -34.52 14.13 9.81
C LYS A 330 -33.36 13.22 10.20
N PHE A 331 -32.77 13.49 11.35
CA PHE A 331 -31.64 12.72 11.88
C PHE A 331 -32.14 11.78 12.98
N GLN A 332 -31.73 10.52 12.91
CA GLN A 332 -31.95 9.54 13.95
C GLN A 332 -30.60 9.01 14.41
N PHE A 333 -30.36 9.11 15.71
CA PHE A 333 -29.10 8.75 16.32
C PHE A 333 -29.33 7.44 17.09
N PRO A 334 -28.67 6.35 16.70
CA PRO A 334 -28.74 5.11 17.44
C PRO A 334 -28.09 5.32 18.81
N THR A 335 -28.85 5.01 19.86
CA THR A 335 -28.32 4.77 21.19
C THR A 335 -28.05 3.27 21.33
N ARG A 336 -27.10 2.87 22.19
CA ARG A 336 -26.74 1.45 22.45
C ARG A 336 -27.99 0.57 22.57
N GLU A 337 -27.87 -0.67 22.10
CA GLU A 337 -28.93 -1.68 22.03
C GLU A 337 -29.89 -1.56 23.23
N GLU A 338 -31.18 -1.34 22.94
CA GLU A 338 -32.33 -1.21 23.87
C GLU A 338 -32.81 0.20 24.27
N LEU A 339 -32.09 1.29 23.97
CA LEU A 339 -32.57 2.66 24.26
C LEU A 339 -33.33 3.31 23.08
N PRO A 340 -34.36 4.17 23.33
CA PRO A 340 -35.08 4.89 22.28
C PRO A 340 -34.14 5.74 21.43
N THR A 341 -34.25 5.63 20.10
CA THR A 341 -33.49 6.45 19.16
C THR A 341 -33.74 7.94 19.40
N LEU A 342 -32.64 8.70 19.53
CA LEU A 342 -32.71 10.16 19.56
C LEU A 342 -33.02 10.68 18.17
N LYS A 343 -33.91 11.66 18.08
CA LYS A 343 -34.45 12.15 16.81
C LYS A 343 -34.38 13.66 16.75
N LEU A 344 -33.81 14.20 15.69
CA LEU A 344 -33.80 15.62 15.36
C LEU A 344 -34.57 15.81 14.05
N TRP A 345 -35.60 16.65 14.05
CA TRP A 345 -36.37 16.97 12.85
C TRP A 345 -36.97 18.37 12.94
N PHE A 346 -37.41 18.89 11.81
CA PHE A 346 -38.09 20.18 11.74
C PHE A 346 -39.58 19.99 11.46
N ASP A 347 -40.42 20.67 12.24
CA ASP A 347 -41.87 20.67 12.16
C ASP A 347 -42.33 22.03 11.62
N GLU A 348 -42.65 22.07 10.32
CA GLU A 348 -43.00 23.30 9.64
C GLU A 348 -44.44 23.73 9.96
N ILE A 349 -44.59 24.98 10.42
CA ILE A 349 -45.88 25.57 10.76
C ILE A 349 -46.40 26.42 9.57
N SER A 350 -45.50 27.14 8.90
CA SER A 350 -45.77 27.93 7.70
C SER A 350 -44.51 28.10 6.84
N ASP A 351 -44.62 28.77 5.69
CA ASP A 351 -43.46 29.01 4.80
C ASP A 351 -42.34 29.84 5.45
N SER A 352 -42.64 30.58 6.52
CA SER A 352 -41.69 31.43 7.26
C SER A 352 -41.44 31.00 8.70
N GLU A 353 -42.14 29.97 9.20
CA GLU A 353 -42.06 29.55 10.61
C GLU A 353 -42.12 28.03 10.80
N GLY A 354 -41.39 27.54 11.79
CA GLY A 354 -41.49 26.15 12.25
C GLY A 354 -40.65 25.88 13.49
N ASP A 355 -40.74 24.67 14.02
CA ASP A 355 -40.02 24.28 15.24
C ASP A 355 -38.97 23.21 14.91
N LEU A 356 -37.71 23.45 15.30
CA LEU A 356 -36.69 22.41 15.35
C LEU A 356 -36.90 21.59 16.62
N VAL A 357 -37.14 20.30 16.46
CA VAL A 357 -37.49 19.38 17.54
C VAL A 357 -36.37 18.37 17.75
N LEU A 358 -35.87 18.29 18.97
CA LEU A 358 -34.96 17.24 19.43
C LEU A 358 -35.68 16.39 20.47
N THR A 359 -35.87 15.10 20.19
CA THR A 359 -36.41 14.15 21.16
C THR A 359 -35.32 13.18 21.59
N THR A 360 -35.16 13.10 22.91
CA THR A 360 -34.38 12.11 23.64
C THR A 360 -35.33 11.11 24.32
N PRO A 361 -34.85 9.97 24.85
CA PRO A 361 -35.70 9.05 25.62
C PRO A 361 -36.54 9.71 26.72
N ASP A 362 -35.98 10.71 27.39
CA ASP A 362 -36.56 11.31 28.61
C ASP A 362 -37.15 12.71 28.41
N SER A 363 -36.89 13.35 27.26
CA SER A 363 -37.26 14.75 27.05
C SER A 363 -37.40 15.12 25.57
N GLU A 364 -38.28 16.09 25.30
CA GLU A 364 -38.42 16.75 24.00
C GLU A 364 -38.10 18.23 24.16
N HIS A 365 -37.17 18.72 23.33
CA HIS A 365 -36.81 20.13 23.25
C HIS A 365 -37.26 20.69 21.91
N ARG A 366 -37.69 21.95 21.92
CA ARG A 366 -38.11 22.68 20.72
C ARG A 366 -37.44 24.04 20.68
N ALA A 367 -37.04 24.47 19.49
CA ALA A 367 -36.63 25.83 19.19
C ALA A 367 -37.45 26.37 18.03
N ARG A 368 -38.04 27.55 18.17
CA ARG A 368 -38.85 28.16 17.13
C ARG A 368 -38.00 28.97 16.17
N PHE A 369 -38.13 28.68 14.89
CA PHE A 369 -37.48 29.39 13.80
C PHE A 369 -38.49 30.30 13.13
N THR A 370 -38.15 31.58 12.98
CA THR A 370 -38.99 32.58 12.29
C THR A 370 -38.15 33.39 11.32
N ILE A 371 -38.56 33.42 10.07
CA ILE A 371 -38.04 34.34 9.05
C ILE A 371 -38.74 35.69 9.24
N LEU A 372 -37.94 36.73 9.42
CA LEU A 372 -38.42 38.11 9.45
C LEU A 372 -38.25 38.63 8.01
N ASP A 373 -39.33 38.99 7.32
CA ASP A 373 -39.34 39.43 5.90
C ASP A 373 -38.45 40.66 5.56
N GLU A 374 -37.64 41.12 6.51
CA GLU A 374 -36.61 42.14 6.34
C GLU A 374 -35.32 41.53 5.77
N LYS A 375 -34.77 42.16 4.73
CA LYS A 375 -33.40 41.87 4.27
C LYS A 375 -32.40 42.79 4.94
N VAL A 376 -31.24 42.26 5.33
CA VAL A 376 -30.13 42.99 5.94
C VAL A 376 -28.87 42.74 5.13
N GLU A 377 -28.06 43.78 4.94
CA GLU A 377 -26.78 43.65 4.26
C GLU A 377 -25.72 43.19 5.25
N VAL A 378 -25.15 42.00 5.01
CA VAL A 378 -24.05 41.43 5.81
C VAL A 378 -22.91 41.09 4.85
N ASP A 379 -21.74 41.69 5.07
CA ASP A 379 -20.54 41.53 4.24
C ASP A 379 -20.77 41.76 2.72
N GLY A 380 -21.60 42.77 2.40
CA GLY A 380 -21.93 43.14 1.00
C GLY A 380 -22.89 42.18 0.30
N LYS A 381 -23.57 41.29 1.04
CA LYS A 381 -24.62 40.40 0.53
C LYS A 381 -25.93 40.65 1.28
N GLU A 382 -27.04 40.78 0.54
CA GLU A 382 -28.37 40.76 1.15
C GLU A 382 -28.66 39.38 1.76
N GLN A 383 -28.96 39.35 3.05
CA GLN A 383 -29.38 38.16 3.78
C GLN A 383 -30.76 38.39 4.40
N THR A 384 -31.59 37.36 4.42
CA THR A 384 -32.90 37.41 5.09
C THR A 384 -32.70 37.40 6.60
N LYS A 385 -33.35 38.31 7.31
CA LYS A 385 -33.32 38.37 8.77
C LYS A 385 -34.14 37.23 9.36
N TYR A 386 -33.72 36.72 10.52
CA TYR A 386 -34.40 35.61 11.18
C TYR A 386 -34.21 35.68 12.70
N THR A 387 -35.02 34.93 13.43
CA THR A 387 -34.87 34.66 14.87
C THR A 387 -35.02 33.17 15.13
N ILE A 388 -34.25 32.67 16.11
CA ILE A 388 -34.39 31.31 16.66
C ILE A 388 -34.69 31.48 18.14
N ASP A 389 -35.94 31.31 18.54
CA ASP A 389 -36.46 31.78 19.83
C ASP A 389 -36.03 33.26 20.10
N ASP A 390 -36.08 33.69 21.35
CA ASP A 390 -35.60 35.03 21.76
C ASP A 390 -34.07 35.09 21.94
N ASP A 391 -33.39 33.93 21.98
CA ASP A 391 -31.99 33.78 22.39
C ASP A 391 -31.08 33.17 21.31
N MET A 392 -31.53 33.19 20.05
CA MET A 392 -30.83 32.58 18.91
C MET A 392 -30.57 31.08 19.08
N GLY A 393 -31.40 30.39 19.87
CA GLY A 393 -31.33 28.96 20.11
C GLY A 393 -30.28 28.53 21.14
N GLU A 394 -29.67 29.47 21.88
CA GLU A 394 -28.67 29.14 22.92
C GLU A 394 -29.23 28.18 23.98
N LYS A 395 -30.45 28.43 24.46
CA LYS A 395 -31.12 27.56 25.42
C LYS A 395 -31.41 26.18 24.84
N PHE A 396 -31.84 26.09 23.59
CA PHE A 396 -32.08 24.82 22.92
C PHE A 396 -30.81 23.99 22.82
N ILE A 397 -29.69 24.58 22.37
CA ILE A 397 -28.39 23.89 22.29
C ILE A 397 -27.96 23.41 23.68
N LYS A 398 -28.06 24.28 24.69
CA LYS A 398 -27.67 23.94 26.07
C LYS A 398 -28.49 22.78 26.64
N LEU A 399 -29.81 22.82 26.48
CA LEU A 399 -30.70 21.77 26.96
C LEU A 399 -30.50 20.45 26.19
N SER A 400 -30.28 20.54 24.88
CA SER A 400 -29.94 19.41 24.02
C SER A 400 -28.69 18.70 24.51
N LEU A 401 -27.61 19.44 24.75
CA LEU A 401 -26.34 18.91 25.26
C LEU A 401 -26.49 18.32 26.67
N GLN A 402 -27.27 18.96 27.55
CA GLN A 402 -27.51 18.46 28.90
C GLN A 402 -28.27 17.13 28.92
N SER A 403 -29.38 17.04 28.18
CA SER A 403 -30.15 15.80 28.05
C SER A 403 -29.33 14.69 27.39
N LEU A 404 -28.46 15.04 26.45
CA LEU A 404 -27.55 14.10 25.82
C LEU A 404 -26.47 13.60 26.77
N SER A 405 -25.84 14.49 27.54
CA SER A 405 -24.91 14.09 28.60
C SER A 405 -25.59 13.18 29.63
N SER A 406 -26.85 13.40 30.00
CA SER A 406 -27.54 12.46 30.89
C SER A 406 -27.77 11.10 30.24
N VAL A 407 -28.14 11.04 28.97
CA VAL A 407 -28.35 9.74 28.27
C VAL A 407 -27.04 8.97 28.08
N PHE A 408 -25.96 9.65 27.70
CA PHE A 408 -24.67 9.02 27.41
C PHE A 408 -23.77 8.84 28.65
N CYS A 409 -23.94 9.59 29.74
CA CYS A 409 -23.15 9.46 30.97
C CYS A 409 -23.88 8.75 32.13
N SER A 410 -25.21 8.56 32.10
CA SER A 410 -25.94 7.87 33.20
C SER A 410 -25.86 6.34 33.18
N SER A 411 -25.13 5.73 32.23
CA SER A 411 -24.92 4.28 32.17
C SER A 411 -23.62 3.79 32.82
N ALA A 412 -22.99 4.64 33.65
CA ALA A 412 -21.88 4.26 34.51
C ALA A 412 -22.37 4.05 35.96
N ASP A 413 -23.27 3.10 36.17
CA ASP A 413 -23.54 2.47 37.46
C ASP A 413 -23.79 0.96 37.29
#